data_AF-A0A5D0CX57-F1
#
_entry.id   AF-A0A5D0CX57-F1
#
_cell.length_a   1.000
_cell.length_b   1.000
_cell.length_c   1.000
_cell.angle_alpha   90.00
_cell.angle_beta   90.00
_cell.angle_gamma   90.00
#
_symmetry.space_group_name_H-M   'P 1'
#
loop_
_entity.id
_entity.type
_entity.pdbx_description
1 polymer ?
#
loop_
_entity_poly.entity_id
_entity_poly.type
_entity_poly.pdbx_seq_one_letter_code
_entity_poly.pdbx_strand_id
1 'polypeptide(L)'
;MKNEAIKVLEANSNGQKGSFIYYLHEEDLFHEASYWELYHAMVDIIEATKREPRLERGISAAIAKVFSFIYRSFMWNYCPNDQYSIQGLPGEEHFPDMVDRLDEVFGAYFHGISVKREAADSEIPKHIGKPATRALAQAGYRELDQLASIRERDLLKLHGVGPKAVRILREALEEKGLSFAPDSSPRKS
;
A
#
# COMPACT_ATOMS: atom_id res chain seq x y z
N MET A 1 -11.85 13.91 6.99
CA MET A 1 -10.64 13.49 6.25
C MET A 1 -9.38 13.82 7.07
N LYS A 2 -8.98 15.10 7.27
CA LYS A 2 -7.83 15.50 8.13
C LYS A 2 -7.82 14.85 9.53
N ASN A 3 -8.92 14.95 10.29
CA ASN A 3 -8.97 14.40 11.65
C ASN A 3 -8.81 12.87 11.71
N GLU A 4 -9.24 12.14 10.69
CA GLU A 4 -9.09 10.67 10.67
C GLU A 4 -7.65 10.29 10.36
N ALA A 5 -7.03 10.99 9.40
CA ALA A 5 -5.61 10.82 9.09
C ALA A 5 -4.71 11.16 10.29
N ILE A 6 -5.04 12.19 11.07
CA ILE A 6 -4.31 12.52 12.30
C ILE A 6 -4.40 11.39 13.33
N LYS A 7 -5.55 10.74 13.49
CA LYS A 7 -5.66 9.58 14.40
C LYS A 7 -4.76 8.42 13.98
N VAL A 8 -4.68 8.13 12.67
CA VAL A 8 -3.78 7.10 12.15
C VAL A 8 -2.32 7.45 12.47
N LEU A 9 -1.94 8.71 12.24
CA LEU A 9 -0.60 9.21 12.56
C LEU A 9 -0.29 9.11 14.06
N GLU A 10 -1.22 9.52 14.93
CA GLU A 10 -1.08 9.46 16.38
C GLU A 10 -1.02 8.02 16.90
N ALA A 11 -1.84 7.12 16.37
CA ALA A 11 -1.80 5.70 16.70
C ALA A 11 -0.41 5.11 16.38
N ASN A 12 0.14 5.42 15.21
CA ASN A 12 1.50 5.03 14.84
C ASN A 12 2.57 5.67 15.75
N SER A 13 2.45 6.98 16.01
CA SER A 13 3.38 7.70 16.88
C SER A 13 3.43 7.14 18.31
N ASN A 14 2.33 6.56 18.77
CA ASN A 14 2.19 5.94 20.09
C ASN A 14 2.44 4.43 20.09
N GLY A 15 2.76 3.81 18.94
CA GLY A 15 2.94 2.36 18.85
C GLY A 15 1.68 1.57 19.23
N GLN A 16 0.49 2.13 18.95
CA GLN A 16 -0.77 1.49 19.30
C GLN A 16 -0.94 0.16 18.55
N LYS A 17 -1.47 -0.86 19.22
CA LYS A 17 -1.77 -2.16 18.61
C LYS A 17 -2.55 -2.01 17.30
N GLY A 18 -2.06 -2.66 16.24
CA GLY A 18 -2.61 -2.60 14.88
C GLY A 18 -2.07 -1.45 14.01
N SER A 19 -1.25 -0.55 14.56
CA SER A 19 -0.53 0.45 13.76
C SER A 19 0.68 -0.15 13.05
N PHE A 20 1.17 0.50 11.99
CA PHE A 20 2.38 0.04 11.29
C PHE A 20 3.59 0.00 12.22
N ILE A 21 3.78 1.02 13.06
CA ILE A 21 4.87 1.03 14.05
C ILE A 21 4.76 -0.13 15.04
N TYR A 22 3.55 -0.51 15.46
CA TYR A 22 3.35 -1.68 16.31
C TYR A 22 3.80 -2.97 15.60
N TYR A 23 3.36 -3.19 14.36
CA TYR A 23 3.81 -4.37 13.60
C TYR A 23 5.32 -4.39 13.41
N LEU A 24 5.92 -3.25 13.08
CA LEU A 24 7.35 -3.14 12.82
C LEU A 24 8.21 -3.36 14.08
N HIS A 25 7.76 -2.86 15.24
CA HIS A 25 8.56 -2.85 16.47
C HIS A 25 8.22 -3.99 17.43
N GLU A 26 6.96 -4.40 17.53
CA GLU A 26 6.50 -5.41 18.50
C GLU A 26 6.28 -6.78 17.87
N GLU A 27 6.03 -6.86 16.57
CA GLU A 27 5.79 -8.13 15.86
C GLU A 27 6.88 -8.47 14.83
N ASP A 28 7.95 -7.65 14.73
CA ASP A 28 9.02 -7.79 13.75
C ASP A 28 8.48 -8.03 12.33
N LEU A 29 7.42 -7.33 11.96
CA LEU A 29 6.65 -7.56 10.73
C LEU A 29 6.44 -6.27 9.96
N PHE A 30 6.84 -6.27 8.69
CA PHE A 30 6.39 -5.29 7.72
C PHE A 30 4.96 -5.63 7.28
N HIS A 31 3.98 -5.08 7.97
CA HIS A 31 2.57 -5.28 7.64
C HIS A 31 2.10 -4.27 6.59
N GLU A 32 2.10 -4.70 5.32
CA GLU A 32 1.88 -3.84 4.15
C GLU A 32 0.60 -3.00 4.21
N ALA A 33 -0.53 -3.58 4.63
CA ALA A 33 -1.79 -2.84 4.70
C ALA A 33 -1.70 -1.63 5.66
N SER A 34 -1.05 -1.81 6.81
CA SER A 34 -0.86 -0.72 7.78
C SER A 34 0.17 0.31 7.33
N TYR A 35 1.18 -0.10 6.55
CA TYR A 35 2.11 0.83 5.91
C TYR A 35 1.37 1.77 4.94
N TRP A 36 0.51 1.21 4.09
CA TRP A 36 -0.28 1.99 3.13
C TRP A 36 -1.30 2.90 3.82
N GLU A 37 -1.93 2.43 4.90
CA GLU A 37 -2.81 3.26 5.73
C GLU A 37 -2.07 4.48 6.30
N LEU A 38 -0.87 4.27 6.87
CA LEU A 38 -0.03 5.35 7.37
C LEU A 38 0.42 6.31 6.24
N TYR A 39 0.89 5.78 5.10
CA TYR A 39 1.30 6.58 3.95
C TYR A 39 0.16 7.45 3.42
N HIS A 40 -1.03 6.88 3.23
CA HIS A 40 -2.23 7.62 2.80
C HIS A 40 -2.66 8.66 3.81
N ALA A 41 -2.61 8.35 5.10
CA ALA A 41 -2.88 9.32 6.15
C ALA A 41 -1.91 10.51 6.08
N MET A 42 -0.61 10.28 5.86
CA MET A 42 0.36 11.37 5.69
C MET A 42 0.05 12.23 4.45
N VAL A 43 -0.28 11.61 3.31
CA VAL A 43 -0.72 12.34 2.10
C VAL A 43 -1.96 13.19 2.38
N ASP A 44 -2.96 12.65 3.10
CA ASP A 44 -4.18 13.37 3.45
C ASP A 44 -3.92 14.54 4.42
N ILE A 45 -2.98 14.39 5.35
CA ILE A 45 -2.54 15.47 6.24
C ILE A 45 -1.87 16.57 5.41
N ILE A 46 -0.91 16.23 4.56
CA ILE A 46 -0.19 17.17 3.69
C ILE A 46 -1.19 17.97 2.84
N GLU A 47 -2.12 17.29 2.17
CA GLU A 47 -3.12 17.95 1.34
C GLU A 47 -4.01 18.90 2.13
N ALA A 48 -4.34 18.56 3.38
CA ALA A 48 -5.15 19.39 4.26
C ALA A 48 -4.37 20.59 4.84
N THR A 49 -3.05 20.45 5.07
CA THR A 49 -2.24 21.46 5.77
C THR A 49 -1.31 22.27 4.87
N LYS A 50 -1.09 21.89 3.61
CA LYS A 50 -0.08 22.52 2.72
C LYS A 50 -0.21 24.03 2.49
N ARG A 51 -1.40 24.59 2.75
CA ARG A 51 -1.67 26.04 2.64
C ARG A 51 -1.71 26.76 3.98
N GLU A 52 -1.55 26.03 5.09
CA GLU A 52 -1.54 26.63 6.42
C GLU A 52 -0.24 27.41 6.62
N PRO A 53 -0.30 28.65 7.16
CA PRO A 53 0.87 29.51 7.28
C PRO A 53 1.85 29.07 8.37
N ARG A 54 1.46 28.11 9.22
CA ARG A 54 2.26 27.54 10.30
C ARG A 54 1.96 26.06 10.44
N LEU A 55 2.99 25.26 10.62
CA LEU A 55 2.85 23.84 10.92
C LEU A 55 2.37 23.63 12.36
N GLU A 56 1.48 22.68 12.54
CA GLU A 56 1.02 22.24 13.86
C GLU A 56 2.13 21.41 14.53
N ARG A 57 2.63 21.89 15.68
CA ARG A 57 3.75 21.24 16.39
C ARG A 57 3.47 19.78 16.78
N GLY A 58 2.21 19.48 17.15
CA GLY A 58 1.79 18.12 17.49
C GLY A 58 1.94 17.15 16.32
N ILE A 59 1.44 17.55 15.14
CA ILE A 59 1.55 16.77 13.90
C ILE A 59 3.02 16.62 13.52
N SER A 60 3.80 17.70 13.55
CA SER A 60 5.24 17.66 13.24
C SER A 60 6.01 16.71 14.16
N ALA A 61 5.72 16.72 15.46
CA ALA A 61 6.34 15.83 16.44
C ALA A 61 5.93 14.37 16.20
N ALA A 62 4.65 14.13 15.88
CA ALA A 62 4.16 12.79 15.58
C ALA A 62 4.81 12.19 14.34
N ILE A 63 4.92 12.96 13.24
CA ILE A 63 5.65 12.57 12.02
C ILE A 63 7.11 12.26 12.35
N ALA A 64 7.82 13.17 13.03
CA ALA A 64 9.22 12.95 13.38
C ALA A 64 9.44 11.67 14.21
N LYS A 65 8.53 11.37 15.15
CA LYS A 65 8.58 10.16 15.97
C LYS A 65 8.34 8.88 15.15
N VAL A 66 7.36 8.89 14.25
CA VAL A 66 7.09 7.76 13.34
C VAL A 66 8.31 7.44 12.48
N PHE A 67 8.90 8.46 11.84
CA PHE A 67 10.11 8.28 11.02
C PHE A 67 11.30 7.78 11.85
N SER A 68 11.47 8.30 13.07
CA SER A 68 12.52 7.81 13.96
C SER A 68 12.36 6.33 14.31
N PHE A 69 11.14 5.84 14.50
CA PHE A 69 10.90 4.41 14.71
C PHE A 69 11.23 3.60 13.46
N ILE A 70 10.71 3.99 12.29
CA ILE A 70 10.93 3.26 11.03
C ILE A 70 12.43 3.13 10.73
N TYR A 71 13.17 4.25 10.75
CA TYR A 71 14.60 4.21 10.48
C TYR A 71 15.37 3.40 11.51
N ARG A 72 14.99 3.46 12.79
CA ARG A 72 15.63 2.67 13.84
C ARG A 72 15.40 1.17 13.65
N SER A 73 14.17 0.77 13.31
CA SER A 73 13.84 -0.62 12.95
C SER A 73 14.67 -1.10 11.75
N PHE A 74 14.80 -0.29 10.70
CA PHE A 74 15.65 -0.65 9.57
C PHE A 74 17.13 -0.75 9.95
N MET A 75 17.64 0.19 10.76
CA MET A 75 19.02 0.15 11.25
C MET A 75 19.30 -1.13 12.04
N TRP A 76 18.38 -1.58 12.89
CA TRP A 76 18.53 -2.83 13.63
C TRP A 76 18.46 -4.05 12.71
N ASN A 77 17.56 -4.05 11.71
CA ASN A 77 17.42 -5.16 10.76
C ASN A 77 18.70 -5.43 9.94
N TYR A 78 19.48 -4.38 9.65
CA TYR A 78 20.73 -4.48 8.90
C TYR A 78 21.98 -4.43 9.79
N CYS A 79 21.84 -4.51 11.11
CA CYS A 79 22.96 -4.46 12.04
C CYS A 79 23.75 -5.78 12.01
N PRO A 80 25.08 -5.76 11.76
CA PRO A 80 25.89 -6.96 11.80
C PRO A 80 25.91 -7.58 13.21
N ASN A 81 25.57 -8.87 13.31
CA ASN A 81 25.47 -9.68 14.54
C ASN A 81 24.21 -9.48 15.39
N ASP A 82 23.18 -8.80 14.88
CA ASP A 82 21.86 -8.79 15.51
C ASP A 82 20.99 -9.96 15.01
N GLN A 83 20.14 -10.51 15.87
CA GLN A 83 19.12 -11.51 15.50
C GLN A 83 17.83 -10.83 15.02
N TYR A 84 17.71 -9.51 15.17
CA TYR A 84 16.56 -8.73 14.75
C TYR A 84 16.38 -8.78 13.23
N SER A 85 15.23 -9.30 12.79
CA SER A 85 14.90 -9.44 11.38
C SER A 85 13.41 -9.19 11.16
N ILE A 86 13.11 -8.16 10.37
CA ILE A 86 11.73 -7.79 10.03
C ILE A 86 11.24 -8.69 8.90
N GLN A 87 10.22 -9.49 9.19
CA GLN A 87 9.54 -10.35 8.22
C GLN A 87 8.71 -9.51 7.25
N GLY A 88 8.58 -9.97 6.01
CA GLY A 88 7.72 -9.32 5.00
C GLY A 88 8.25 -7.99 4.47
N LEU A 89 9.49 -7.61 4.79
CA LEU A 89 10.11 -6.44 4.15
C LEU A 89 10.11 -6.61 2.63
N PRO A 90 9.89 -5.51 1.87
CA PRO A 90 10.08 -5.54 0.43
C PRO A 90 11.49 -6.01 0.08
N GLY A 91 11.60 -6.85 -0.96
CA GLY A 91 12.90 -7.28 -1.48
C GLY A 91 13.70 -6.11 -2.07
N GLU A 92 14.97 -6.35 -2.40
CA GLU A 92 15.92 -5.32 -2.87
C GLU A 92 15.39 -4.48 -4.05
N GLU A 93 14.53 -5.05 -4.91
CA GLU A 93 13.90 -4.35 -6.03
C GLU A 93 12.89 -3.27 -5.60
N HIS A 94 12.13 -3.52 -4.52
CA HIS A 94 11.01 -2.67 -4.10
C HIS A 94 11.29 -1.87 -2.82
N PHE A 95 12.35 -2.22 -2.09
CA PHE A 95 12.75 -1.52 -0.87
C PHE A 95 13.12 -0.04 -1.12
N PRO A 96 13.89 0.32 -2.18
CA PRO A 96 14.20 1.72 -2.47
C PRO A 96 12.93 2.56 -2.70
N ASP A 97 11.98 2.07 -3.48
CA ASP A 97 10.71 2.78 -3.75
C ASP A 97 9.89 3.02 -2.47
N MET A 98 9.92 2.07 -1.53
CA MET A 98 9.30 2.25 -0.21
C MET A 98 9.98 3.35 0.60
N VAL A 99 11.31 3.41 0.61
CA VAL A 99 12.07 4.45 1.32
C VAL A 99 11.87 5.82 0.67
N ASP A 100 11.89 5.91 -0.65
CA ASP A 100 11.67 7.15 -1.40
C ASP A 100 10.28 7.74 -1.12
N ARG A 101 9.24 6.88 -1.03
CA ARG A 101 7.88 7.32 -0.65
C ARG A 101 7.82 7.90 0.75
N LEU A 102 8.55 7.31 1.70
CA LEU A 102 8.65 7.82 3.07
C LEU A 102 9.38 9.18 3.08
N ASP A 103 10.52 9.28 2.40
CA ASP A 103 11.26 10.55 2.32
C ASP A 103 10.45 11.66 1.65
N GLU A 104 9.72 11.33 0.57
CA GLU A 104 8.86 12.28 -0.15
C GLU A 104 7.76 12.85 0.76
N VAL A 105 6.99 12.00 1.46
CA VAL A 105 5.91 12.49 2.34
C VAL A 105 6.46 13.25 3.55
N PHE A 106 7.61 12.84 4.09
CA PHE A 106 8.28 13.60 5.16
C PHE A 106 8.63 15.00 4.70
N GLY A 107 9.38 15.12 3.61
CA GLY A 107 9.80 16.41 3.07
C GLY A 107 8.62 17.26 2.64
N ALA A 108 7.64 16.68 1.97
CA ALA A 108 6.46 17.38 1.46
C ALA A 108 5.63 18.04 2.57
N TYR A 109 5.50 17.40 3.73
CA TYR A 109 4.80 18.00 4.88
C TYR A 109 5.45 19.31 5.33
N PHE A 110 6.78 19.34 5.46
CA PHE A 110 7.48 20.55 5.92
C PHE A 110 7.56 21.65 4.86
N HIS A 111 7.51 21.30 3.57
CA HIS A 111 7.58 22.25 2.47
C HIS A 111 6.21 22.69 1.94
N GLY A 112 5.12 22.04 2.37
CA GLY A 112 3.77 22.31 1.85
C GLY A 112 3.61 21.92 0.36
N ILE A 113 4.27 20.84 -0.06
CA ILE A 113 4.23 20.35 -1.45
C ILE A 113 3.26 19.17 -1.54
N SER A 114 2.52 19.08 -2.65
CA SER A 114 1.59 17.96 -2.87
C SER A 114 2.36 16.69 -3.26
N VAL A 115 2.02 15.58 -2.65
CA VAL A 115 2.55 14.25 -3.00
C VAL A 115 1.55 13.53 -3.87
N LYS A 116 2.04 12.81 -4.87
CA LYS A 116 1.16 11.95 -5.68
C LYS A 116 0.64 10.82 -4.79
N ARG A 117 -0.68 10.73 -4.64
CA ARG A 117 -1.27 9.57 -3.94
C ARG A 117 -1.00 8.31 -4.75
N GLU A 118 -0.17 7.43 -4.22
CA GLU A 118 0.02 6.10 -4.77
C GLU A 118 -1.05 5.14 -4.24
N ALA A 119 -1.43 4.17 -5.07
CA ALA A 119 -2.22 3.05 -4.59
C ALA A 119 -1.26 2.00 -4.03
N ALA A 120 -1.75 1.18 -3.08
CA ALA A 120 -1.12 -0.09 -2.77
C ALA A 120 -0.63 -0.74 -4.06
N ASP A 121 0.60 -1.24 -4.08
CA ASP A 121 1.18 -1.80 -5.30
C ASP A 121 0.15 -2.77 -5.84
N SER A 122 -0.49 -2.35 -6.93
CA SER A 122 -1.69 -3.00 -7.40
C SER A 122 -1.26 -4.42 -7.69
N GLU A 123 -1.77 -5.38 -6.92
CA GLU A 123 -1.41 -6.77 -7.12
C GLU A 123 -1.74 -7.22 -8.55
N ILE A 124 -2.68 -6.50 -9.19
CA ILE A 124 -2.94 -6.57 -10.62
C ILE A 124 -1.69 -6.11 -11.39
N PRO A 125 -1.04 -6.99 -12.17
CA PRO A 125 0.20 -6.69 -12.86
C PRO A 125 0.12 -5.45 -13.75
N LYS A 126 1.06 -4.52 -13.59
CA LYS A 126 1.11 -3.25 -14.35
C LYS A 126 1.32 -3.47 -15.87
N HIS A 127 1.77 -4.66 -16.28
CA HIS A 127 2.05 -5.01 -17.68
C HIS A 127 0.88 -5.64 -18.45
N ILE A 128 -0.35 -5.62 -17.91
CA ILE A 128 -1.57 -6.04 -18.64
C ILE A 128 -2.02 -5.05 -19.73
N GLY A 129 -1.36 -3.88 -19.81
CA GLY A 129 -1.63 -2.82 -20.78
C GLY A 129 -2.57 -1.74 -20.23
N LYS A 130 -2.29 -0.48 -20.62
CA LYS A 130 -3.01 0.71 -20.12
C LYS A 130 -4.55 0.62 -20.20
N PRO A 131 -5.17 0.07 -21.27
CA PRO A 131 -6.63 -0.08 -21.33
C PRO A 131 -7.18 -1.06 -20.29
N ALA A 132 -6.53 -2.21 -20.12
CA ALA A 132 -6.97 -3.23 -19.16
C ALA A 132 -6.78 -2.75 -17.71
N THR A 133 -5.65 -2.11 -17.39
CA THR A 133 -5.41 -1.51 -16.06
C THR A 133 -6.49 -0.49 -15.71
N ARG A 134 -6.87 0.38 -16.66
CA ARG A 134 -7.93 1.38 -16.42
C ARG A 134 -9.30 0.73 -16.27
N ALA A 135 -9.61 -0.26 -17.10
CA ALA A 135 -10.89 -0.96 -17.05
C ALA A 135 -11.11 -1.69 -15.71
N LEU A 136 -10.07 -2.36 -15.19
CA LEU A 136 -10.11 -3.02 -13.89
C LEU A 136 -10.28 -2.02 -12.75
N ALA A 137 -9.49 -0.93 -12.75
CA ALA A 137 -9.60 0.12 -11.75
C ALA A 137 -10.98 0.81 -11.75
N GLN A 138 -11.57 1.03 -12.94
CA GLN A 138 -12.92 1.57 -13.09
C GLN A 138 -14.01 0.59 -12.62
N ALA A 139 -13.78 -0.71 -12.81
CA ALA A 139 -14.66 -1.77 -12.31
C ALA A 139 -14.46 -2.06 -10.80
N GLY A 140 -13.55 -1.34 -10.13
CA GLY A 140 -13.29 -1.47 -8.69
C GLY A 140 -12.28 -2.56 -8.33
N TYR A 141 -11.68 -3.24 -9.30
CA TYR A 141 -10.67 -4.27 -9.06
C TYR A 141 -9.28 -3.65 -8.92
N ARG A 142 -8.65 -3.85 -7.76
CA ARG A 142 -7.32 -3.35 -7.42
C ARG A 142 -6.38 -4.42 -6.85
N GLU A 143 -6.93 -5.55 -6.45
CA GLU A 143 -6.21 -6.67 -5.82
C GLU A 143 -6.50 -7.98 -6.57
N LEU A 144 -5.59 -8.96 -6.50
CA LEU A 144 -5.77 -10.25 -7.17
C LEU A 144 -6.89 -11.06 -6.50
N ASP A 145 -7.02 -10.99 -5.18
CA ASP A 145 -8.08 -11.68 -4.42
C ASP A 145 -9.49 -11.30 -4.90
N GLN A 146 -9.67 -10.03 -5.27
CA GLN A 146 -10.93 -9.54 -5.84
C GLN A 146 -11.23 -10.20 -7.19
N LEU A 147 -10.19 -10.49 -7.97
CA LEU A 147 -10.30 -11.19 -9.25
C LEU A 147 -10.56 -12.69 -9.08
N ALA A 148 -10.08 -13.31 -8.00
CA ALA A 148 -10.33 -14.73 -7.70
C ALA A 148 -11.83 -15.02 -7.53
N SER A 149 -12.61 -14.02 -7.13
CA SER A 149 -14.08 -14.11 -7.02
C SER A 149 -14.83 -13.89 -8.34
N ILE A 150 -14.12 -13.56 -9.42
CA ILE A 150 -14.70 -13.21 -10.72
C ILE A 150 -14.40 -14.31 -11.74
N ARG A 151 -15.36 -14.56 -12.62
CA ARG A 151 -15.17 -15.48 -13.73
C ARG A 151 -14.40 -14.80 -14.86
N GLU A 152 -13.53 -15.57 -15.50
CA GLU A 152 -12.75 -15.11 -16.64
C GLU A 152 -13.61 -14.46 -17.75
N ARG A 153 -14.75 -15.06 -18.06
CA ARG A 153 -15.70 -14.54 -19.06
C ARG A 153 -16.30 -13.19 -18.70
N ASP A 154 -16.42 -12.89 -17.40
CA ASP A 154 -17.00 -11.63 -16.92
C ASP A 154 -15.95 -10.53 -16.95
N LEU A 155 -14.67 -10.87 -16.72
CA LEU A 155 -13.53 -9.99 -16.99
C LEU A 155 -13.43 -9.60 -18.46
N LEU A 156 -13.63 -10.53 -19.38
CA LEU A 156 -13.61 -10.25 -20.84
C LEU A 156 -14.73 -9.34 -21.32
N LYS A 157 -15.79 -9.12 -20.51
CA LYS A 157 -16.84 -8.14 -20.83
C LYS A 157 -16.42 -6.71 -20.53
N LEU A 158 -15.36 -6.49 -19.75
CA LEU A 158 -14.86 -5.15 -19.44
C LEU A 158 -14.20 -4.55 -20.69
N HIS A 159 -14.70 -3.39 -21.11
CA HIS A 159 -14.17 -2.70 -22.28
C HIS A 159 -12.69 -2.34 -22.07
N GLY A 160 -11.82 -2.93 -22.90
CA GLY A 160 -10.36 -2.75 -22.80
C GLY A 160 -9.60 -3.91 -22.15
N VAL A 161 -10.29 -4.90 -21.58
CA VAL A 161 -9.69 -6.15 -21.09
C VAL A 161 -9.73 -7.20 -22.20
N GLY A 162 -8.56 -7.56 -22.74
CA GLY A 162 -8.42 -8.57 -23.78
C GLY A 162 -7.84 -9.91 -23.27
N PRO A 163 -7.83 -10.96 -24.10
CA PRO A 163 -7.31 -12.29 -23.74
C PRO A 163 -5.86 -12.27 -23.22
N LYS A 164 -5.02 -11.36 -23.72
CA LYS A 164 -3.65 -11.19 -23.22
C LYS A 164 -3.61 -10.71 -21.77
N ALA A 165 -4.45 -9.73 -21.41
CA ALA A 165 -4.53 -9.22 -20.04
C ALA A 165 -5.03 -10.33 -19.11
N VAL A 166 -6.04 -11.08 -19.53
CA VAL A 166 -6.59 -12.22 -18.79
C VAL A 166 -5.56 -13.32 -18.56
N ARG A 167 -4.73 -13.64 -19.56
CA ARG A 167 -3.62 -14.60 -19.39
C ARG A 167 -2.64 -14.15 -18.30
N ILE A 168 -2.21 -12.89 -18.34
CA ILE A 168 -1.29 -12.32 -17.35
C ILE A 168 -1.91 -12.33 -15.95
N LEU A 169 -3.20 -12.00 -15.83
CA LEU A 169 -3.91 -12.03 -14.54
C LEU A 169 -4.05 -13.45 -14.00
N ARG A 170 -4.22 -14.44 -14.88
CA ARG A 170 -4.23 -15.85 -14.50
C ARG A 170 -2.88 -16.27 -13.93
N GLU A 171 -1.79 -15.95 -14.63
CA GLU A 171 -0.43 -16.24 -14.19
C GLU A 171 -0.17 -15.63 -12.80
N ALA A 172 -0.55 -14.36 -12.61
CA ALA A 172 -0.41 -13.68 -11.32
C ALA A 172 -1.30 -14.28 -10.19
N LEU A 173 -2.50 -14.75 -10.51
CA LEU A 173 -3.34 -15.49 -9.55
C LEU A 173 -2.71 -16.83 -9.17
N GLU A 174 -2.21 -17.57 -10.15
CA GLU A 174 -1.59 -18.90 -9.95
C GLU A 174 -0.32 -18.81 -9.10
N GLU A 175 0.50 -17.75 -9.29
CA GLU A 175 1.66 -17.46 -8.44
C GLU A 175 1.29 -17.29 -6.96
N LYS A 176 0.06 -16.84 -6.67
CA LYS A 176 -0.48 -16.71 -5.31
C LYS A 176 -1.29 -17.93 -4.84
N GLY A 177 -1.34 -19.01 -5.63
CA GLY A 177 -2.17 -20.18 -5.34
C GLY A 177 -3.67 -19.92 -5.47
N LEU A 178 -4.07 -18.87 -6.19
CA LEU A 178 -5.43 -18.48 -6.46
C LEU A 178 -5.85 -18.90 -7.88
N SER A 179 -7.14 -18.80 -8.17
CA SER A 179 -7.68 -18.99 -9.51
C SER A 179 -8.94 -18.15 -9.69
N PHE A 180 -9.31 -17.87 -10.95
CA PHE A 180 -10.61 -17.26 -11.24
C PHE A 180 -11.76 -18.15 -10.77
N ALA A 181 -12.90 -17.52 -10.48
CA ALA A 181 -14.09 -18.26 -10.11
C ALA A 181 -14.51 -19.20 -11.25
N PRO A 182 -14.98 -20.43 -10.94
CA PRO A 182 -15.34 -21.39 -11.95
C PRO A 182 -16.53 -20.90 -12.78
N ASP A 183 -16.49 -21.27 -14.05
CA ASP A 183 -17.56 -21.06 -15.02
C ASP A 183 -18.72 -22.03 -14.77
N SER A 184 -19.40 -21.91 -13.62
CA SER A 184 -20.61 -22.68 -13.37
C SER A 184 -21.77 -22.15 -14.22
N SER A 185 -22.26 -22.96 -15.16
CA SER A 185 -23.60 -22.83 -15.69
C SER A 185 -24.60 -23.29 -14.63
N PRO A 186 -25.78 -22.65 -14.46
CA PRO A 186 -26.82 -23.24 -13.62
C PRO A 186 -27.17 -24.62 -14.21
N ARG A 187 -27.05 -25.68 -13.40
CA ARG A 187 -27.61 -26.99 -13.74
C ARG A 187 -29.10 -26.77 -13.99
N LYS A 188 -29.55 -26.96 -15.24
CA LYS A 188 -30.98 -27.15 -15.51
C LYS A 188 -31.36 -28.46 -14.81
N SER A 189 -32.23 -28.34 -13.80
CA SER A 189 -33.01 -29.45 -13.25
C SER A 189 -34.00 -29.96 -14.28
#